data_AF-A0A7K2M4X3-F1
#
_entry.id   AF-A0A7K2M4X3-F1
#
_cell.length_a   1.000
_cell.length_b   1.000
_cell.length_c   1.000
_cell.angle_alpha   90.00
_cell.angle_beta   90.00
_cell.angle_gamma   90.00
#
_symmetry.space_group_name_H-M   'P 1'
#
loop_
_entity.id
_entity.type
_entity.pdbx_description
1 polymer ?
#
loop_
_entity_poly.entity_id
_entity_poly.type
_entity_poly.pdbx_seq_one_letter_code
_entity_poly.pdbx_strand_id
1 'polypeptide(L)'
;SIRAEEAAVRDSLADAGGAVDIAAVNGPRSTVVSGDADAVRRLAAAWRARGVRTKTLKVSHAFHSPHMAPALAAIDAAAAPLTVAEPRVPLVAGRTGAVADRADLADPGRWSAQVRGAVRFHDGVRALDALGIDTFVEIGPDTTMTGLIADCLADRGDAVATVPLIRRPAAEARSV
;
A
#
# COMPACT_ATOMS: atom_id res chain seq x y z
N SER A 1 -4.11 5.26 9.10
CA SER A 1 -3.15 6.09 8.34
C SER A 1 -2.66 7.22 9.20
N ILE A 2 -1.35 7.43 9.23
CA ILE A 2 -0.62 8.43 9.99
C ILE A 2 0.16 9.27 8.96
N ARG A 3 0.05 10.60 9.02
CA ARG A 3 0.78 11.50 8.12
C ARG A 3 2.19 11.77 8.65
N ALA A 4 2.99 10.71 8.71
CA ALA A 4 4.39 10.71 9.11
C ALA A 4 5.18 9.74 8.22
N GLU A 5 6.50 9.85 8.27
CA GLU A 5 7.41 8.95 7.59
C GLU A 5 7.45 7.55 8.23
N GLU A 6 7.86 6.56 7.45
CA GLU A 6 7.88 5.17 7.89
C GLU A 6 8.76 4.95 9.12
N ALA A 7 9.96 5.54 9.15
CA ALA A 7 10.93 5.36 10.24
C ALA A 7 10.34 5.82 11.58
N ALA A 8 9.81 7.04 11.63
CA ALA A 8 9.21 7.58 12.84
C ALA A 8 7.98 6.77 13.30
N VAL A 9 7.17 6.27 12.36
CA VAL A 9 6.05 5.37 12.69
C VAL A 9 6.55 4.05 13.24
N ARG A 10 7.58 3.46 12.63
CA ARG A 10 8.20 2.22 13.09
C ARG A 10 8.73 2.33 14.51
N ASP A 11 9.42 3.41 14.84
CA ASP A 11 9.93 3.67 16.19
C ASP A 11 8.80 3.68 17.23
N SER A 12 7.63 4.20 16.85
CA SER A 12 6.45 4.23 17.73
C SER A 12 5.77 2.86 17.91
N LEU A 13 6.17 1.82 17.18
CA LEU A 13 5.64 0.46 17.32
C LEU A 13 6.38 -0.39 18.36
N ALA A 14 7.54 0.04 18.86
CA ALA A 14 8.33 -0.71 19.84
C ALA A 14 7.49 -1.14 21.07
N ASP A 15 6.62 -0.25 21.55
CA ASP A 15 5.76 -0.50 22.71
C ASP A 15 4.49 -1.32 22.39
N ALA A 16 4.23 -1.61 21.12
CA ALA A 16 3.01 -2.30 20.68
C ALA A 16 3.09 -3.84 20.82
N GLY A 17 4.26 -4.39 21.21
CA GLY A 17 4.41 -5.82 21.49
C GLY A 17 4.05 -6.75 20.33
N GLY A 18 4.20 -6.28 19.09
CA GLY A 18 3.83 -7.04 17.88
C GLY A 18 2.33 -7.09 17.59
N ALA A 19 1.48 -6.36 18.34
CA ALA A 19 0.04 -6.30 18.09
C ALA A 19 -0.35 -5.40 16.89
N VAL A 20 0.58 -4.57 16.41
CA VAL A 20 0.39 -3.62 15.32
C VAL A 20 1.60 -3.65 14.41
N ASP A 21 1.36 -3.69 13.10
CA ASP A 21 2.38 -3.60 12.06
C ASP A 21 2.12 -2.43 11.11
N ILE A 22 3.15 -2.10 10.32
CA ILE A 22 2.98 -1.23 9.15
C ILE A 22 2.30 -2.03 8.05
N ALA A 23 1.10 -1.57 7.67
CA ALA A 23 0.28 -2.17 6.63
C ALA A 23 0.69 -1.71 5.23
N ALA A 24 1.07 -0.43 5.11
CA ALA A 24 1.45 0.18 3.84
C ALA A 24 2.29 1.44 4.04
N VAL A 25 3.19 1.69 3.08
CA VAL A 25 3.93 2.93 2.92
C VAL A 25 3.47 3.55 1.61
N ASN A 26 2.56 4.51 1.70
CA ASN A 26 1.84 5.10 0.57
C ASN A 26 2.48 6.39 0.05
N GLY A 27 3.49 6.91 0.73
CA GLY A 27 4.23 8.10 0.34
C GLY A 27 5.22 8.52 1.43
N PRO A 28 6.03 9.56 1.17
CA PRO A 28 7.13 9.98 2.06
C PRO A 28 6.65 10.39 3.46
N ARG A 29 5.39 10.83 3.59
CA ARG A 29 4.75 11.14 4.88
C ARG A 29 3.37 10.50 5.00
N SER A 30 3.20 9.28 4.51
CA SER A 30 1.92 8.58 4.49
C SER A 30 2.10 7.10 4.79
N THR A 31 2.05 6.76 6.08
CA THR A 31 2.19 5.38 6.56
C THR A 31 0.87 4.87 7.12
N VAL A 32 0.54 3.62 6.83
CA VAL A 32 -0.64 2.93 7.35
C VAL A 32 -0.18 1.86 8.33
N VAL A 33 -0.86 1.78 9.46
CA VAL A 33 -0.68 0.74 10.46
C VAL A 33 -1.97 -0.05 10.61
N SER A 34 -1.86 -1.34 10.93
CA SER A 34 -2.98 -2.25 11.16
C SER A 34 -2.62 -3.30 12.21
N GLY A 35 -3.63 -3.85 12.86
CA GLY A 35 -3.49 -4.84 13.93
C GLY A 35 -4.62 -4.71 14.94
N ASP A 36 -4.33 -4.95 16.22
CA ASP A 36 -5.28 -4.85 17.32
C ASP A 36 -5.93 -3.47 17.36
N ALA A 37 -7.26 -3.44 17.35
CA ALA A 37 -8.03 -2.20 17.27
C ALA A 37 -7.66 -1.22 18.40
N ASP A 38 -7.50 -1.72 19.62
CA ASP A 38 -7.17 -0.93 20.81
C ASP A 38 -5.75 -0.35 20.74
N ALA A 39 -4.80 -1.15 20.29
CA ALA A 39 -3.42 -0.71 20.11
C ALA A 39 -3.30 0.34 18.98
N VAL A 40 -3.97 0.11 17.85
CA VAL A 40 -4.04 1.10 16.75
C VAL A 40 -4.69 2.41 17.22
N ARG A 41 -5.76 2.34 18.02
CA ARG A 41 -6.42 3.54 18.58
C ARG A 41 -5.49 4.32 19.50
N ARG A 42 -4.77 3.66 20.41
CA ARG A 42 -3.79 4.30 21.30
C ARG A 42 -2.66 4.95 20.51
N LEU A 43 -2.11 4.24 19.54
CA LEU A 43 -1.05 4.76 18.67
C LEU A 43 -1.52 6.00 17.90
N ALA A 44 -2.70 5.93 17.28
CA ALA A 44 -3.27 7.05 16.54
C ALA A 44 -3.55 8.27 17.44
N ALA A 45 -3.94 8.05 18.70
CA ALA A 45 -4.13 9.12 19.68
C ALA A 45 -2.78 9.76 20.09
N ALA A 46 -1.74 8.96 20.33
CA ALA A 46 -0.40 9.46 20.64
C ALA A 46 0.15 10.35 19.51
N TRP A 47 -0.02 9.95 18.25
CA TRP A 47 0.36 10.78 17.10
C TRP A 47 -0.45 12.07 16.99
N ARG A 48 -1.77 12.03 17.25
CA ARG A 48 -2.60 13.25 17.29
C ARG A 48 -2.16 14.22 18.38
N ALA A 49 -1.78 13.72 19.55
CA ALA A 49 -1.28 14.55 20.65
C ALA A 49 0.03 15.27 20.29
N ARG A 50 0.80 14.74 19.33
CA ARG A 50 2.00 15.37 18.75
C ARG A 50 1.69 16.33 17.59
N GLY A 51 0.42 16.62 17.32
CA GLY A 51 -0.01 17.47 16.19
C GLY A 51 -0.01 16.77 14.82
N VAL A 52 0.24 15.45 14.76
CA VAL A 52 0.26 14.71 13.50
C VAL A 52 -1.13 14.22 13.13
N ARG A 53 -1.54 14.48 11.88
CA ARG A 53 -2.83 14.05 11.36
C ARG A 53 -2.89 12.53 11.25
N THR A 54 -3.93 11.93 11.80
CA THR A 54 -4.23 10.49 11.63
C THR A 54 -5.68 10.27 11.18
N LYS A 55 -5.88 9.31 10.27
CA LYS A 55 -7.17 8.91 9.70
C LYS A 55 -7.40 7.42 9.90
N THR A 56 -8.54 7.07 10.50
CA THR A 56 -9.03 5.68 10.55
C THR A 56 -9.54 5.27 9.18
N LEU A 57 -9.17 4.08 8.73
CA LEU A 57 -9.63 3.53 7.45
C LEU A 57 -10.88 2.69 7.68
N LYS A 58 -11.87 2.80 6.78
CA LYS A 58 -13.08 1.98 6.79
C LYS A 58 -12.78 0.68 6.07
N VAL A 59 -12.29 -0.30 6.82
CA VAL A 59 -11.95 -1.64 6.32
C VAL A 59 -12.58 -2.69 7.21
N SER A 60 -12.85 -3.87 6.68
CA SER A 60 -13.46 -4.98 7.44
C SER A 60 -12.47 -5.68 8.37
N HIS A 61 -11.17 -5.70 8.01
CA HIS A 61 -10.15 -6.44 8.73
C HIS A 61 -8.82 -5.67 8.77
N ALA A 62 -7.96 -6.06 9.72
CA ALA A 62 -6.58 -5.60 9.82
C ALA A 62 -5.66 -6.34 8.81
N PHE A 63 -5.84 -6.07 7.52
CA PHE A 63 -4.94 -6.59 6.46
C PHE A 63 -3.49 -6.15 6.68
N HIS A 64 -2.53 -6.92 6.15
CA HIS A 64 -1.08 -6.65 6.27
C HIS A 64 -0.61 -6.56 7.74
N SER A 65 -1.16 -7.42 8.60
CA SER A 65 -0.88 -7.46 10.04
C SER A 65 -0.79 -8.90 10.56
N PRO A 66 -0.39 -9.10 11.83
CA PRO A 66 -0.38 -10.42 12.46
C PRO A 66 -1.74 -11.14 12.41
N HIS A 67 -2.85 -10.39 12.30
CA HIS A 67 -4.20 -10.95 12.18
C HIS A 67 -4.40 -11.79 10.92
N MET A 68 -3.51 -11.68 9.93
CA MET A 68 -3.55 -12.51 8.72
C MET A 68 -2.99 -13.91 8.93
N ALA A 69 -2.27 -14.18 10.03
CA ALA A 69 -1.62 -15.46 10.28
C ALA A 69 -2.56 -16.69 10.10
N PRO A 70 -3.81 -16.69 10.60
CA PRO A 70 -4.71 -17.83 10.44
C PRO A 70 -5.10 -18.14 8.98
N ALA A 71 -5.03 -17.14 8.08
CA ALA A 71 -5.44 -17.28 6.69
C ALA A 71 -4.31 -17.74 5.76
N LEU A 72 -3.04 -17.67 6.19
CA LEU A 72 -1.89 -17.84 5.29
C LEU A 72 -1.84 -19.22 4.63
N ALA A 73 -2.07 -20.29 5.41
CA ALA A 73 -2.08 -21.65 4.87
C ALA A 73 -3.18 -21.87 3.83
N ALA A 74 -4.36 -21.27 4.04
CA ALA A 74 -5.46 -21.34 3.09
C ALA A 74 -5.17 -20.56 1.80
N ILE A 75 -4.48 -19.41 1.92
CA ILE A 75 -4.02 -18.62 0.78
C ILE A 75 -3.00 -19.41 -0.05
N ASP A 76 -2.02 -20.03 0.60
CA ASP A 76 -1.00 -20.83 -0.09
C ASP A 76 -1.64 -22.03 -0.81
N ALA A 77 -2.55 -22.73 -0.14
CA ALA A 77 -3.28 -23.84 -0.75
C ALA A 77 -4.12 -23.41 -1.96
N ALA A 78 -4.80 -22.26 -1.88
CA ALA A 78 -5.58 -21.71 -2.98
C ALA A 78 -4.71 -21.24 -4.16
N ALA A 79 -3.48 -20.79 -3.88
CA ALA A 79 -2.55 -20.33 -4.89
C ALA A 79 -1.68 -21.44 -5.52
N ALA A 80 -1.53 -22.58 -4.85
CA ALA A 80 -0.72 -23.72 -5.31
C ALA A 80 -0.97 -24.16 -6.76
N PRO A 81 -2.20 -24.19 -7.31
CA PRO A 81 -2.42 -24.62 -8.70
C PRO A 81 -2.08 -23.53 -9.74
N LEU A 82 -1.73 -22.31 -9.32
CA LEU A 82 -1.44 -21.22 -10.26
C LEU A 82 -0.12 -21.46 -10.97
N THR A 83 -0.16 -21.47 -12.29
CA THR A 83 1.06 -21.46 -13.12
C THR A 83 1.49 -20.03 -13.39
N VAL A 84 2.75 -19.73 -13.13
CA VAL A 84 3.32 -18.40 -13.34
C VAL A 84 4.10 -18.38 -14.65
N ALA A 85 3.70 -17.49 -15.55
CA ALA A 85 4.44 -17.19 -16.77
C ALA A 85 5.29 -15.93 -16.58
N GLU A 86 6.37 -15.82 -17.36
CA GLU A 86 7.17 -14.62 -17.40
C GLU A 86 6.32 -13.44 -17.90
N PRO A 87 6.30 -12.31 -17.17
CA PRO A 87 5.45 -11.19 -17.54
C PRO A 87 6.04 -10.50 -18.77
N ARG A 88 5.19 -10.27 -19.78
CA ARG A 88 5.58 -9.51 -20.99
C ARG A 88 5.73 -8.01 -20.75
N VAL A 89 5.18 -7.53 -19.63
CA VAL A 89 5.26 -6.14 -19.17
C VAL A 89 5.90 -6.17 -17.79
N PRO A 90 6.93 -5.34 -17.51
CA PRO A 90 7.54 -5.29 -16.19
C PRO A 90 6.49 -5.09 -15.09
N LEU A 91 6.59 -5.90 -14.03
CA LEU A 91 5.70 -5.83 -12.88
C LEU A 91 6.49 -5.30 -11.68
N VAL A 92 5.99 -4.26 -11.03
CA VAL A 92 6.51 -3.84 -9.73
C VAL A 92 5.69 -4.52 -8.63
N ALA A 93 6.35 -5.33 -7.80
CA ALA A 93 5.66 -6.10 -6.76
C ALA A 93 5.28 -5.22 -5.58
N GLY A 94 4.01 -5.30 -5.14
CA GLY A 94 3.49 -4.46 -4.06
C GLY A 94 4.19 -4.66 -2.71
N ARG A 95 4.74 -5.84 -2.42
CA ARG A 95 5.46 -6.14 -1.16
C ARG A 95 6.91 -5.68 -1.15
N THR A 96 7.59 -5.70 -2.30
CA THR A 96 9.02 -5.33 -2.37
C THR A 96 9.20 -3.88 -2.82
N GLY A 97 8.25 -3.34 -3.58
CA GLY A 97 8.38 -2.03 -4.21
C GLY A 97 9.41 -2.02 -5.33
N ALA A 98 9.86 -3.18 -5.78
CA ALA A 98 10.86 -3.35 -6.84
C ALA A 98 10.25 -4.07 -8.05
N VAL A 99 10.93 -3.97 -9.20
CA VAL A 99 10.61 -4.79 -10.37
C VAL A 99 10.78 -6.26 -9.98
N ALA A 100 9.69 -7.02 -10.08
CA ALA A 100 9.65 -8.42 -9.73
C ALA A 100 10.47 -9.23 -10.73
N ASP A 101 11.35 -10.08 -10.23
CA ASP A 101 12.05 -11.05 -11.07
C ASP A 101 11.25 -12.37 -11.18
N ARG A 102 11.78 -13.31 -11.97
CA ARG A 102 11.12 -14.61 -12.16
C ARG A 102 11.05 -15.42 -10.85
N ALA A 103 12.05 -15.30 -9.97
CA ALA A 103 12.08 -16.03 -8.72
C ALA A 103 11.00 -15.50 -7.76
N ASP A 104 10.85 -14.17 -7.67
CA ASP A 104 9.79 -13.51 -6.90
C ASP A 104 8.39 -13.95 -7.36
N LEU A 105 8.20 -14.05 -8.68
CA LEU A 105 6.90 -14.40 -9.24
C LEU A 105 6.58 -15.88 -9.09
N ALA A 106 7.59 -16.75 -9.16
CA ALA A 106 7.44 -18.20 -9.05
C ALA A 106 7.42 -18.71 -7.60
N ASP A 107 7.71 -17.87 -6.61
CA ASP A 107 7.67 -18.23 -5.19
C ASP A 107 6.25 -18.67 -4.77
N PRO A 108 6.07 -19.94 -4.34
CA PRO A 108 4.78 -20.44 -3.85
C PRO A 108 4.23 -19.64 -2.67
N GLY A 109 5.11 -19.09 -1.82
CA GLY A 109 4.75 -18.30 -0.64
C GLY A 109 4.46 -16.83 -0.94
N ARG A 110 4.55 -16.38 -2.20
CA ARG A 110 4.43 -14.94 -2.52
C ARG A 110 3.10 -14.33 -2.08
N TRP A 111 2.02 -15.11 -2.15
CA TRP A 111 0.67 -14.60 -1.88
C TRP A 111 0.40 -14.46 -0.38
N SER A 112 0.76 -15.47 0.42
CA SER A 112 0.72 -15.33 1.88
C SER A 112 1.66 -14.23 2.36
N ALA A 113 2.86 -14.14 1.79
CA ALA A 113 3.80 -13.05 2.06
C ALA A 113 3.22 -11.67 1.70
N GLN A 114 2.52 -11.53 0.57
CA GLN A 114 1.86 -10.28 0.16
C GLN A 114 0.72 -9.89 1.10
N VAL A 115 -0.10 -10.87 1.52
CA VAL A 115 -1.23 -10.63 2.42
C VAL A 115 -0.76 -10.23 3.83
N ARG A 116 0.36 -10.80 4.29
CA ARG A 116 0.94 -10.51 5.61
C ARG A 116 1.82 -9.27 5.63
N GLY A 117 2.58 -9.03 4.56
CA GLY A 117 3.61 -8.00 4.48
C GLY A 117 3.05 -6.61 4.14
N ALA A 118 3.83 -5.58 4.47
CA ALA A 118 3.49 -4.20 4.15
C ALA A 118 3.46 -3.96 2.64
N VAL A 119 2.50 -3.15 2.17
CA VAL A 119 2.47 -2.66 0.80
C VAL A 119 3.46 -1.49 0.64
N ARG A 120 4.51 -1.68 -0.15
CA ARG A 120 5.58 -0.72 -0.47
C ARG A 120 5.20 0.16 -1.67
N PHE A 121 4.05 0.83 -1.57
CA PHE A 121 3.50 1.60 -2.70
C PHE A 121 4.42 2.75 -3.11
N HIS A 122 4.94 3.51 -2.14
CA HIS A 122 5.87 4.62 -2.39
C HIS A 122 7.13 4.17 -3.11
N ASP A 123 7.75 3.09 -2.63
CA ASP A 123 8.93 2.50 -3.25
C ASP A 123 8.62 2.04 -4.67
N GLY A 124 7.45 1.40 -4.88
CA GLY A 124 7.03 0.97 -6.21
C GLY A 124 6.84 2.12 -7.19
N VAL A 125 6.26 3.24 -6.76
CA VAL A 125 6.15 4.45 -7.59
C VAL A 125 7.54 5.01 -7.91
N ARG A 126 8.47 5.01 -6.95
CA ARG A 126 9.85 5.47 -7.17
C ARG A 126 10.65 4.54 -8.08
N ALA A 127 10.40 3.23 -8.03
CA ALA A 127 10.99 2.28 -8.96
C ALA A 127 10.50 2.52 -10.40
N LEU A 128 9.20 2.80 -10.59
CA LEU A 128 8.65 3.17 -11.89
C LEU A 128 9.24 4.49 -12.41
N ASP A 129 9.36 5.49 -11.54
CA ASP A 129 9.98 6.77 -11.89
C ASP A 129 11.45 6.61 -12.31
N ALA A 130 12.21 5.76 -11.61
CA ALA A 130 13.59 5.44 -11.95
C ALA A 130 13.74 4.70 -13.30
N LEU A 131 12.67 4.04 -13.78
CA LEU A 131 12.59 3.45 -15.12
C LEU A 131 12.19 4.47 -16.20
N GLY A 132 11.99 5.74 -15.84
CA GLY A 132 11.59 6.81 -16.76
C GLY A 132 10.10 6.84 -17.07
N ILE A 133 9.25 6.19 -16.28
CA ILE A 133 7.80 6.24 -16.45
C ILE A 133 7.29 7.60 -15.97
N ASP A 134 6.64 8.34 -16.87
CA ASP A 134 6.07 9.67 -16.60
C ASP A 134 4.54 9.69 -16.61
N THR A 135 3.90 8.61 -17.05
CA THR A 135 2.46 8.52 -17.22
C THR A 135 1.91 7.34 -16.44
N PHE A 136 1.04 7.63 -15.46
CA PHE A 136 0.42 6.65 -14.60
C PHE A 136 -1.09 6.62 -14.82
N VAL A 137 -1.62 5.42 -15.07
CA VAL A 137 -3.06 5.21 -15.23
C VAL A 137 -3.58 4.36 -14.06
N GLU A 138 -4.47 4.93 -13.25
CA GLU A 138 -5.15 4.18 -12.18
C GLU A 138 -6.35 3.44 -12.76
N ILE A 139 -6.27 2.11 -12.73
CA ILE A 139 -7.35 1.21 -13.14
C ILE A 139 -8.08 0.74 -11.88
N GLY A 140 -9.15 1.44 -11.53
CA GLY A 140 -9.94 1.17 -10.33
C GLY A 140 -11.18 2.05 -10.27
N PRO A 141 -12.09 1.84 -9.29
CA PRO A 141 -13.38 2.52 -9.23
C PRO A 141 -13.33 3.96 -8.68
N ASP A 142 -12.15 4.45 -8.29
CA ASP A 142 -11.96 5.75 -7.65
C ASP A 142 -10.58 6.33 -8.04
N THR A 143 -10.16 7.42 -7.38
CA THR A 143 -8.95 8.20 -7.71
C THR A 143 -7.88 8.18 -6.61
N THR A 144 -7.90 7.16 -5.75
CA THR A 144 -7.07 7.15 -4.55
C THR A 144 -5.59 7.02 -4.90
N MET A 145 -5.23 6.11 -5.81
CA MET A 145 -3.82 5.90 -6.19
C MET A 145 -3.27 7.11 -6.95
N THR A 146 -4.07 7.77 -7.77
CA THR A 146 -3.74 9.01 -8.49
C THR A 146 -3.20 10.06 -7.52
N GLY A 147 -3.94 10.33 -6.43
CA GLY A 147 -3.49 11.28 -5.41
C GLY A 147 -2.25 10.83 -4.65
N LEU A 148 -2.09 9.52 -4.39
CA LEU A 148 -0.90 8.99 -3.74
C LEU A 148 0.35 9.05 -4.63
N ILE A 149 0.21 8.83 -5.94
CA ILE A 149 1.31 8.93 -6.91
C ILE A 149 1.80 10.38 -6.97
N ALA A 150 0.89 11.35 -7.03
CA ALA A 150 1.23 12.77 -6.96
C ALA A 150 1.98 13.12 -5.66
N ASP A 151 1.51 12.62 -4.50
CA ASP A 151 2.23 12.79 -3.22
C ASP A 151 3.63 12.13 -3.25
N CYS A 152 3.79 10.98 -3.93
CA CYS A 152 5.05 10.26 -4.04
C CYS A 152 6.08 10.96 -4.93
N LEU A 153 5.62 11.69 -5.96
CA LEU A 153 6.44 12.33 -6.99
C LEU A 153 6.36 13.87 -6.96
N ALA A 154 6.02 14.44 -5.81
CA ALA A 154 5.84 15.89 -5.66
C ALA A 154 7.07 16.72 -6.06
N ASP A 155 8.27 16.15 -5.98
CA ASP A 155 9.54 16.72 -6.44
C ASP A 155 9.71 16.77 -7.96
N ARG A 156 8.90 16.04 -8.73
CA ARG A 156 8.92 16.03 -10.20
C ARG A 156 8.02 17.08 -10.84
N GLY A 157 7.14 17.72 -10.07
CA GLY A 157 6.21 18.75 -10.56
C GLY A 157 5.32 18.25 -11.70
N ASP A 158 5.06 19.11 -12.69
CA ASP A 158 4.14 18.85 -13.81
C ASP A 158 4.70 17.87 -14.86
N ALA A 159 5.89 17.32 -14.66
CA ALA A 159 6.50 16.35 -15.57
C ALA A 159 5.87 14.95 -15.51
N VAL A 160 4.88 14.73 -14.62
CA VAL A 160 4.22 13.44 -14.41
C VAL A 160 2.72 13.57 -14.61
N ALA A 161 2.16 12.75 -15.49
CA ALA A 161 0.72 12.64 -15.70
C ALA A 161 0.13 11.50 -14.84
N THR A 162 -0.90 11.80 -14.06
CA THR A 162 -1.65 10.79 -13.29
C THR A 162 -3.12 10.81 -13.69
N VAL A 163 -3.62 9.71 -14.26
CA VAL A 163 -4.95 9.65 -14.88
C VAL A 163 -5.78 8.52 -14.26
N PRO A 164 -6.90 8.83 -13.58
CA PRO A 164 -7.84 7.79 -13.16
C PRO A 164 -8.73 7.37 -14.33
N LEU A 165 -8.86 6.06 -14.56
CA LEU A 165 -9.69 5.51 -15.63
C LEU A 165 -11.18 5.66 -15.33
N ILE A 166 -11.57 5.45 -14.07
CA ILE A 166 -12.94 5.64 -13.60
C ILE A 166 -12.90 6.73 -12.54
N ARG A 167 -13.75 7.75 -12.72
CA ARG A 167 -14.09 8.67 -11.64
C ARG A 167 -15.45 8.22 -11.13
N ARG A 168 -15.63 8.15 -9.81
CA ARG A 168 -16.99 8.07 -9.25
C ARG A 168 -17.86 9.11 -9.94
N PRO A 169 -19.06 8.76 -10.42
CA PRO A 169 -19.99 9.77 -10.89
C PRO A 169 -20.12 10.78 -9.75
N ALA A 170 -19.82 12.06 -10.02
CA ALA A 170 -20.41 13.11 -9.21
C ALA A 170 -21.91 12.81 -9.17
N ALA A 171 -22.56 12.91 -8.01
CA ALA A 171 -24.01 12.83 -7.94
C ALA A 171 -24.60 13.64 -9.11
N GLU A 172 -25.44 13.00 -9.92
CA GLU A 172 -25.87 13.46 -11.24
C GLU A 172 -26.08 14.99 -11.31
N ALA A 173 -25.26 15.64 -12.12
CA ALA A 173 -25.63 16.88 -12.79
C ALA A 173 -25.09 16.80 -14.21
N ARG A 174 -25.93 16.23 -15.09
CA ARG A 174 -25.96 16.32 -16.56
C ARG A 174 -24.66 16.79 -17.24
N SER A 175 -23.96 15.85 -17.87
CA SER A 175 -23.11 16.17 -19.02
C SER A 175 -24.01 16.36 -20.25
N VAL A 176 -23.92 17.55 -20.84
CA VAL A 176 -24.50 17.94 -22.13
C VAL A 176 -23.80 17.21 -23.27
#